data_AF-A0A2C6D6X5-F1
#
_entry.id   AF-A0A2C6D6X5-F1
#
_cell.length_a   1.000
_cell.length_b   1.000
_cell.length_c   1.000
_cell.angle_alpha   90.00
_cell.angle_beta   90.00
_cell.angle_gamma   90.00
#
_symmetry.space_group_name_H-M   'P 1'
#
loop_
_entity.id
_entity.type
_entity.pdbx_description
1 polymer ?
#
loop_
_entity_poly.entity_id
_entity_poly.type
_entity_poly.pdbx_seq_one_letter_code
_entity_poly.pdbx_strand_id
1 'polypeptide(L)'
;MIFGLNGTGKSTISKFLYDLDRFPSCNFNIDGSFSPTVYNQSFIDDNFVNSSMQEGVFTLSKDNADLEARVVEKSKLREKLLAIYNKIKSDISLAKQAQDDALKSAIDEVFKQKHVIEKSSLEPFLKSFKTPKRKFYEQVERQKGENSQSINDLDIEYQSLNQFDKNLPKAIILPAPPELSLEDIIVLSEPIVGSTNSQLCDFIAKLDNLYWVKSGKEEYLKEHQTKCPFCQKETIDESFRSELSALFDKTYEHGVEKVQAIESSYCQNFTRYIDSIKTEFTNCSMYDQEQHDVDPLIELLERAYRDNLDLIKSKVKSPSLGIELNDCSDKLNPINKLADEINKLVDSVALKIKKFEENEKDIRNRMWDSLRYHTDGIFSLKQRIVEEKSSEIRLLENKLERVKQIGLKVANRISTLRSKTSNIDDTIDRINESLKSLGITGFEIIASREQEQKNYFVLSRGCSGQLILATVLESWYLTSDSFGAKPAL
;
A
#
# COMPACT_ATOMS: atom_id res chain seq x y z
N MET A 1 -17.52 74.74 -58.88
CA MET A 1 -18.11 73.43 -59.24
C MET A 1 -18.01 73.30 -60.76
N ILE A 2 -17.39 72.24 -61.29
CA ILE A 2 -17.10 72.07 -62.73
C ILE A 2 -18.00 70.95 -63.28
N PHE A 3 -18.78 71.23 -64.33
CA PHE A 3 -19.70 70.27 -64.96
C PHE A 3 -19.52 70.24 -66.47
N GLY A 4 -19.90 69.14 -67.13
CA GLY A 4 -19.74 68.95 -68.58
C GLY A 4 -20.01 67.51 -69.01
N LEU A 5 -20.13 67.27 -70.32
CA LEU A 5 -20.44 65.95 -70.89
C LEU A 5 -19.38 64.88 -70.59
N ASN A 6 -19.75 63.61 -70.67
CA ASN A 6 -18.79 62.51 -70.50
C ASN A 6 -17.67 62.58 -71.55
N GLY A 7 -16.43 62.36 -71.14
CA GLY A 7 -15.25 62.48 -72.02
C GLY A 7 -14.59 63.86 -72.09
N THR A 8 -15.18 64.93 -71.53
CA THR A 8 -14.57 66.28 -71.56
C THR A 8 -13.38 66.50 -70.60
N GLY A 9 -12.85 65.42 -69.99
CA GLY A 9 -11.65 65.50 -69.15
C GLY A 9 -11.83 66.03 -67.72
N LYS A 10 -13.07 66.14 -67.20
CA LYS A 10 -13.36 66.63 -65.84
C LYS A 10 -12.57 65.89 -64.75
N SER A 11 -12.60 64.55 -64.80
CA SER A 11 -11.88 63.71 -63.84
C SER A 11 -10.37 63.84 -64.00
N THR A 12 -9.88 64.10 -65.22
CA THR A 12 -8.44 64.30 -65.50
C THR A 12 -7.95 65.60 -64.87
N ILE A 13 -8.67 66.71 -65.04
CA ILE A 13 -8.34 67.99 -64.40
C ILE A 13 -8.41 67.88 -62.88
N SER A 14 -9.43 67.19 -62.36
CA SER A 14 -9.55 66.95 -60.92
C SER A 14 -8.38 66.13 -60.36
N LYS A 15 -7.90 65.12 -61.10
CA LYS A 15 -6.72 64.33 -60.71
C LYS A 15 -5.44 65.15 -60.75
N PHE A 16 -5.27 66.00 -61.76
CA PHE A 16 -4.15 66.95 -61.81
C PHE A 16 -4.11 67.88 -60.59
N LEU A 17 -5.25 68.45 -60.21
CA LEU A 17 -5.32 69.34 -59.05
C LEU A 17 -5.14 68.62 -57.70
N TYR A 18 -5.38 67.30 -57.65
CA TYR A 18 -5.20 66.49 -56.45
C TYR A 18 -3.72 66.09 -56.26
N ASP A 19 -3.01 65.83 -57.36
CA ASP A 19 -1.60 65.40 -57.37
C ASP A 19 -0.87 66.06 -58.55
N LEU A 20 -0.31 67.25 -58.29
CA LEU A 20 0.35 68.10 -59.29
C LEU A 20 1.62 67.43 -59.84
N ASP A 21 2.34 66.69 -59.01
CA ASP A 21 3.63 66.07 -59.35
C ASP A 21 3.48 64.98 -60.42
N ARG A 22 2.30 64.36 -60.50
CA ARG A 22 1.99 63.31 -61.47
C ARG A 22 1.82 63.81 -62.91
N PHE A 23 1.75 65.13 -63.11
CA PHE A 23 1.55 65.75 -64.43
C PHE A 23 2.61 66.83 -64.69
N PRO A 24 3.89 66.44 -64.91
CA PRO A 24 5.02 67.37 -64.98
C PRO A 24 4.97 68.34 -66.18
N SER A 25 4.17 68.03 -67.19
CA SER A 25 3.94 68.89 -68.37
C SER A 25 2.86 69.95 -68.14
N CYS A 26 2.22 69.97 -66.96
CA CYS A 26 1.15 70.90 -66.59
C CYS A 26 1.67 71.85 -65.52
N ASN A 27 1.22 73.12 -65.56
CA ASN A 27 1.60 74.12 -64.57
C ASN A 27 0.36 74.69 -63.87
N PHE A 28 0.43 74.87 -62.56
CA PHE A 28 -0.65 75.43 -61.75
C PHE A 28 -0.12 76.65 -60.99
N ASN A 29 -0.64 77.83 -61.33
CA ASN A 29 -0.17 79.09 -60.76
C ASN A 29 -1.36 79.83 -60.13
N ILE A 30 -1.27 80.12 -58.84
CA ILE A 30 -2.25 80.91 -58.10
C ILE A 30 -1.53 82.05 -57.40
N ASP A 31 -2.08 83.26 -57.48
CA ASP A 31 -1.62 84.40 -56.69
C ASP A 31 -2.05 84.21 -55.22
N GLY A 32 -1.07 83.96 -54.34
CA GLY A 32 -1.25 83.79 -52.90
C GLY A 32 -1.00 82.37 -52.39
N SER A 33 -1.01 82.18 -51.06
CA SER A 33 -0.83 80.87 -50.42
C SER A 33 -2.16 80.11 -50.36
N PHE A 34 -2.58 79.55 -51.49
CA PHE A 34 -3.78 78.69 -51.55
C PHE A 34 -3.39 77.27 -51.96
N SER A 35 -3.81 76.29 -51.16
CA SER A 35 -3.68 74.86 -51.50
C SER A 35 -5.07 74.32 -51.85
N PRO A 36 -5.30 73.87 -53.11
CA PRO A 36 -6.61 73.36 -53.50
C PRO A 36 -6.92 72.04 -52.80
N THR A 37 -8.02 71.99 -52.05
CA THR A 37 -8.56 70.73 -51.52
C THR A 37 -9.48 70.10 -52.55
N VAL A 38 -9.11 68.92 -53.07
CA VAL A 38 -9.87 68.24 -54.13
C VAL A 38 -10.51 66.96 -53.61
N TYR A 39 -11.84 66.95 -53.56
CA TYR A 39 -12.63 65.77 -53.18
C TYR A 39 -13.05 64.99 -54.43
N ASN A 40 -12.23 64.02 -54.85
CA ASN A 40 -12.49 63.17 -56.02
C ASN A 40 -12.31 61.68 -55.68
N GLN A 41 -12.45 60.79 -56.68
CA GLN A 41 -12.32 59.35 -56.45
C GLN A 41 -10.94 58.96 -55.87
N SER A 42 -9.86 59.64 -56.27
CA SER A 42 -8.53 59.40 -55.71
C SER A 42 -8.46 59.73 -54.22
N PHE A 43 -9.09 60.83 -53.78
CA PHE A 43 -9.25 61.12 -52.34
C PHE A 43 -9.99 60.00 -51.59
N ILE A 44 -11.04 59.43 -52.19
CA ILE A 44 -11.82 58.35 -51.58
C ILE A 44 -10.97 57.07 -51.50
N ASP A 45 -10.30 56.70 -52.58
CA ASP A 45 -9.52 55.47 -52.66
C ASP A 45 -8.34 55.49 -51.66
N ASP A 46 -7.63 56.63 -51.56
CA ASP A 46 -6.46 56.79 -50.70
C ASP A 46 -6.83 56.83 -49.20
N ASN A 47 -7.96 57.45 -48.85
CA ASN A 47 -8.33 57.68 -47.44
C ASN A 47 -9.33 56.65 -46.89
N PHE A 48 -10.13 55.99 -47.73
CA PHE A 48 -11.24 55.14 -47.30
C PHE A 48 -11.17 53.68 -47.81
N VAL A 49 -10.49 53.40 -48.92
CA VAL A 49 -10.48 52.06 -49.53
C VAL A 49 -9.17 51.30 -49.24
N ASN A 50 -8.02 51.96 -49.41
CA ASN A 50 -6.70 51.30 -49.34
C ASN A 50 -6.00 51.40 -47.98
N SER A 51 -6.60 52.04 -46.99
CA SER A 51 -6.04 52.16 -45.64
C SER A 51 -6.74 51.22 -44.66
N SER A 52 -5.97 50.42 -43.91
CA SER A 52 -6.46 49.63 -42.78
C SER A 52 -6.74 50.48 -41.53
N MET A 53 -6.41 51.78 -41.57
CA MET A 53 -6.56 52.72 -40.46
C MET A 53 -6.98 54.10 -41.00
N GLN A 54 -8.23 54.50 -40.77
CA GLN A 54 -8.71 55.83 -41.16
C GLN A 54 -8.01 56.92 -40.33
N GLU A 55 -7.14 57.71 -40.95
CA GLU A 55 -6.73 59.00 -40.39
C GLU A 55 -7.95 59.93 -40.43
N GLY A 56 -8.52 60.21 -39.26
CA GLY A 56 -9.72 61.04 -39.15
C GLY A 56 -11.00 60.32 -38.69
N VAL A 57 -10.94 59.13 -38.09
CA VAL A 57 -12.00 58.72 -37.15
C VAL A 57 -11.93 59.67 -35.95
N PHE A 58 -12.64 60.79 -36.06
CA PHE A 58 -12.80 61.72 -34.98
C PHE A 58 -13.48 60.98 -33.82
N THR A 59 -12.72 60.71 -32.75
CA THR A 59 -13.32 60.68 -31.42
C THR A 59 -13.75 62.11 -31.13
N LEU A 60 -15.01 62.45 -31.46
CA LEU A 60 -15.57 63.81 -31.42
C LEU A 60 -15.78 64.38 -30.01
N SER A 61 -14.99 63.93 -29.04
CA SER A 61 -14.81 64.58 -27.76
C SER A 61 -13.39 64.34 -27.24
N LYS A 62 -12.75 65.38 -26.70
CA LYS A 62 -11.45 65.29 -26.00
C LYS A 62 -11.47 64.23 -24.89
N ASP A 63 -12.66 63.96 -24.35
CA ASP A 63 -12.94 62.97 -23.32
C ASP A 63 -12.76 61.53 -23.82
N ASN A 64 -13.14 61.20 -25.05
CA ASN A 64 -13.03 59.83 -25.58
C ASN A 64 -11.58 59.45 -25.95
N ALA A 65 -10.78 60.38 -26.45
CA ALA A 65 -9.35 60.15 -26.71
C ALA A 65 -8.55 59.91 -25.41
N ASP A 66 -8.85 60.65 -24.34
CA ASP A 66 -8.24 60.44 -23.01
C ASP A 66 -8.68 59.09 -22.39
N LEU A 67 -9.93 58.68 -22.58
CA LEU A 67 -10.42 57.36 -22.13
C LEU A 67 -9.71 56.21 -22.84
N GLU A 68 -9.53 56.25 -24.17
CA GLU A 68 -8.82 55.21 -24.90
C GLU A 68 -7.32 55.17 -24.56
N ALA A 69 -6.67 56.32 -24.40
CA ALA A 69 -5.29 56.38 -23.91
C ALA A 69 -5.14 55.67 -22.54
N ARG A 70 -6.10 55.88 -21.63
CA ARG A 70 -6.14 55.19 -20.32
C ARG A 70 -6.41 53.70 -20.45
N VAL A 71 -7.24 53.25 -21.41
CA VAL A 71 -7.46 51.82 -21.69
C VAL A 71 -6.18 51.16 -22.19
N VAL A 72 -5.44 51.79 -23.09
CA VAL A 72 -4.15 51.30 -23.60
C VAL A 72 -3.12 51.21 -22.48
N GLU A 73 -3.00 52.24 -21.63
CA GLU A 73 -2.09 52.25 -20.47
C GLU A 73 -2.40 51.08 -19.51
N LYS A 74 -3.67 50.90 -19.14
CA LYS A 74 -4.08 49.81 -18.23
C LYS A 74 -3.93 48.43 -18.87
N SER A 75 -4.11 48.31 -20.18
CA SER A 75 -3.88 47.05 -20.90
C SER A 75 -2.39 46.66 -20.89
N LYS A 76 -1.49 47.62 -21.11
CA LYS A 76 -0.03 47.41 -20.94
C LYS A 76 0.32 47.01 -19.50
N LEU A 77 -0.32 47.62 -18.50
CA LEU A 77 -0.14 47.22 -17.10
C LEU A 77 -0.62 45.78 -16.83
N ARG A 78 -1.73 45.36 -17.45
CA ARG A 78 -2.24 43.98 -17.34
C ARG A 78 -1.26 42.97 -17.93
N GLU A 79 -0.65 43.26 -19.08
CA GLU A 79 0.39 42.42 -19.68
C GLU A 79 1.62 42.28 -18.76
N LYS A 80 2.09 43.40 -18.18
CA LYS A 80 3.17 43.39 -17.20
C LYS A 80 2.84 42.52 -15.98
N LEU A 81 1.62 42.63 -15.44
CA LEU A 81 1.16 41.82 -14.31
C LEU A 81 1.10 40.32 -14.65
N LEU A 82 0.70 39.97 -15.88
CA LEU A 82 0.70 38.58 -16.34
C LEU A 82 2.11 38.00 -16.43
N ALA A 83 3.07 38.78 -16.94
CA ALA A 83 4.49 38.38 -16.96
C ALA A 83 5.04 38.15 -15.54
N ILE A 84 4.74 39.05 -14.60
CA ILE A 84 5.12 38.90 -13.19
C ILE A 84 4.47 37.66 -12.57
N TYR A 85 3.18 37.42 -12.83
CA TYR A 85 2.46 36.24 -12.35
C TYR A 85 3.11 34.94 -12.79
N ASN A 86 3.42 34.82 -14.09
CA ASN A 86 4.06 33.63 -14.65
C ASN A 86 5.46 33.41 -14.06
N LYS A 87 6.23 34.49 -13.86
CA LYS A 87 7.53 34.42 -13.22
C LYS A 87 7.44 33.90 -11.79
N ILE A 88 6.56 34.46 -10.96
CA ILE A 88 6.39 34.01 -9.57
C ILE A 88 5.96 32.53 -9.52
N LYS A 89 5.07 32.10 -10.41
CA LYS A 89 4.64 30.69 -10.49
C LYS A 89 5.81 29.77 -10.85
N SER A 90 6.68 30.20 -11.77
CA SER A 90 7.92 29.48 -12.11
C SER A 90 8.85 29.39 -10.90
N ASP A 91 9.08 30.50 -10.20
CA ASP A 91 9.95 30.54 -9.01
C ASP A 91 9.45 29.61 -7.89
N ILE A 92 8.13 29.55 -7.65
CA ILE A 92 7.53 28.59 -6.71
C ILE A 92 7.79 27.14 -7.14
N SER A 93 7.65 26.84 -8.44
CA SER A 93 7.92 25.49 -8.96
C SER A 93 9.38 25.09 -8.77
N LEU A 94 10.32 26.00 -9.04
CA LEU A 94 11.75 25.78 -8.83
C LEU A 94 12.09 25.58 -7.35
N ALA A 95 11.46 26.34 -6.45
CA ALA A 95 11.66 26.17 -5.01
C ALA A 95 11.14 24.81 -4.50
N LYS A 96 9.99 24.34 -5.00
CA LYS A 96 9.47 22.98 -4.70
C LYS A 96 10.39 21.88 -5.23
N GLN A 97 10.88 22.04 -6.46
CA GLN A 97 11.83 21.12 -7.05
C GLN A 97 13.12 21.03 -6.21
N ALA A 98 13.62 22.15 -5.70
CA ALA A 98 14.79 22.15 -4.82
C ALA A 98 14.56 21.37 -3.50
N GLN A 99 13.34 21.38 -2.95
CA GLN A 99 12.99 20.55 -1.79
C GLN A 99 13.00 19.05 -2.14
N ASP A 100 12.42 18.68 -3.28
CA ASP A 100 12.39 17.30 -3.77
C ASP A 100 13.80 16.78 -4.07
N ASP A 101 14.64 17.60 -4.67
CA ASP A 101 16.03 17.25 -5.00
C ASP A 101 16.89 17.13 -3.73
N ALA A 102 16.67 17.98 -2.72
CA ALA A 102 17.30 17.83 -1.41
C ALA A 102 16.91 16.51 -0.72
N LEU A 103 15.63 16.11 -0.81
CA LEU A 103 15.17 14.82 -0.28
C LEU A 103 15.80 13.64 -1.03
N LYS A 104 15.82 13.67 -2.37
CA LYS A 104 16.45 12.62 -3.18
C LYS A 104 17.94 12.48 -2.88
N SER A 105 18.65 13.62 -2.80
CA SER A 105 20.07 13.64 -2.45
C SER A 105 20.30 13.05 -1.05
N ALA A 106 19.49 13.42 -0.06
CA ALA A 106 19.61 12.85 1.29
C ALA A 106 19.36 11.33 1.31
N ILE A 107 18.34 10.86 0.59
CA ILE A 107 18.06 9.41 0.45
C ILE A 107 19.27 8.70 -0.17
N ASP A 108 19.85 9.25 -1.23
CA ASP A 108 20.98 8.64 -1.92
C ASP A 108 22.25 8.64 -1.06
N GLU A 109 22.59 9.74 -0.40
CA GLU A 109 23.78 9.84 0.46
C GLU A 109 23.69 8.95 1.70
N VAL A 110 22.54 8.90 2.37
CA VAL A 110 22.33 7.99 3.51
C VAL A 110 22.40 6.53 3.04
N PHE A 111 21.80 6.22 1.88
CA PHE A 111 21.80 4.87 1.34
C PHE A 111 23.21 4.36 0.99
N LYS A 112 24.17 5.23 0.64
CA LYS A 112 25.57 4.84 0.42
C LYS A 112 26.21 4.21 1.66
N GLN A 113 25.78 4.60 2.87
CA GLN A 113 26.32 4.05 4.12
C GLN A 113 26.03 2.56 4.28
N LYS A 114 25.02 2.05 3.59
CA LYS A 114 24.72 0.62 3.50
C LYS A 114 25.95 -0.21 3.08
N HIS A 115 26.79 0.30 2.19
CA HIS A 115 27.96 -0.43 1.69
C HIS A 115 29.01 -0.70 2.78
N VAL A 116 29.07 0.11 3.83
CA VAL A 116 29.94 -0.14 4.98
C VAL A 116 29.48 -1.40 5.72
N ILE A 117 28.17 -1.55 5.89
CA ILE A 117 27.56 -2.70 6.57
C ILE A 117 27.58 -3.95 5.70
N GLU A 118 27.32 -3.83 4.38
CA GLU A 118 27.38 -4.98 3.44
C GLU A 118 28.75 -5.64 3.38
N LYS A 119 29.82 -4.90 3.69
CA LYS A 119 31.20 -5.40 3.72
C LYS A 119 31.60 -5.99 5.09
N SER A 120 30.70 -5.97 6.06
CA SER A 120 30.94 -6.41 7.44
C SER A 120 30.12 -7.67 7.75
N SER A 121 30.38 -8.30 8.89
CA SER A 121 29.57 -9.42 9.38
C SER A 121 28.16 -9.01 9.82
N LEU A 122 27.88 -7.70 9.91
CA LEU A 122 26.55 -7.14 10.21
C LEU A 122 25.59 -7.12 9.00
N GLU A 123 26.06 -7.54 7.81
CA GLU A 123 25.24 -7.63 6.59
C GLU A 123 23.85 -8.27 6.78
N PRO A 124 23.67 -9.34 7.59
CA PRO A 124 22.37 -9.96 7.80
C PRO A 124 21.31 -9.01 8.38
N PHE A 125 21.73 -7.94 9.08
CA PHE A 125 20.83 -6.94 9.62
C PHE A 125 20.18 -6.07 8.53
N LEU A 126 20.69 -6.12 7.29
CA LEU A 126 20.17 -5.39 6.14
C LEU A 126 19.10 -6.16 5.34
N LYS A 127 18.77 -7.42 5.68
CA LYS A 127 17.94 -8.33 4.84
C LYS A 127 16.68 -7.69 4.23
N SER A 128 15.99 -6.81 4.96
CA SER A 128 14.77 -6.13 4.51
C SER A 128 14.95 -4.65 4.11
N PHE A 129 16.19 -4.16 4.11
CA PHE A 129 16.55 -2.75 3.87
C PHE A 129 17.52 -2.57 2.70
N LYS A 130 17.82 -3.65 1.95
CA LYS A 130 18.68 -3.56 0.76
C LYS A 130 18.06 -2.77 -0.38
N THR A 131 16.73 -2.81 -0.50
CA THR A 131 15.89 -2.05 -1.43
C THR A 131 14.47 -1.96 -0.83
N PRO A 132 13.68 -0.93 -1.17
CA PRO A 132 14.03 0.30 -1.89
C PRO A 132 14.83 1.28 -1.01
N LYS A 133 15.61 2.20 -1.63
CA LYS A 133 16.47 3.17 -0.91
C LYS A 133 15.70 3.97 0.16
N ARG A 134 14.47 4.36 -0.17
CA ARG A 134 13.57 5.08 0.73
C ARG A 134 13.32 4.36 2.05
N LYS A 135 13.18 3.03 2.03
CA LYS A 135 12.93 2.23 3.24
C LYS A 135 14.13 2.23 4.18
N PHE A 136 15.35 2.21 3.63
CA PHE A 136 16.57 2.34 4.42
C PHE A 136 16.68 3.74 5.04
N TYR A 137 16.43 4.78 4.25
CA TYR A 137 16.43 6.17 4.74
C TYR A 137 15.46 6.37 5.90
N GLU A 138 14.20 5.92 5.74
CA GLU A 138 13.16 6.02 6.78
C GLU A 138 13.52 5.22 8.04
N GLN A 139 14.23 4.09 7.90
CA GLN A 139 14.71 3.31 9.05
C GLN A 139 15.77 4.08 9.85
N VAL A 140 16.71 4.75 9.17
CA VAL A 140 17.74 5.58 9.80
C VAL A 140 17.12 6.84 10.41
N GLU A 141 16.17 7.48 9.73
CA GLU A 141 15.46 8.69 10.19
C GLU A 141 14.70 8.45 11.51
N ARG A 142 14.20 7.24 11.76
CA ARG A 142 13.48 6.87 12.99
C ARG A 142 14.37 6.72 14.22
N GLN A 143 15.68 6.56 14.02
CA GLN A 143 16.61 6.41 15.14
C GLN A 143 16.88 7.75 15.80
N LYS A 144 17.38 7.72 17.04
CA LYS A 144 17.68 8.93 17.80
C LYS A 144 19.03 9.52 17.42
N GLY A 145 19.99 8.67 17.07
CA GLY A 145 21.37 9.07 16.83
C GLY A 145 22.09 9.43 18.13
N GLU A 146 21.94 8.63 19.18
CA GLU A 146 22.62 8.81 20.46
C GLU A 146 23.95 8.03 20.51
N ASN A 147 24.05 6.94 19.73
CA ASN A 147 25.23 6.10 19.67
C ASN A 147 26.24 6.62 18.64
N SER A 148 27.43 7.00 19.10
CA SER A 148 28.53 7.44 18.22
C SER A 148 29.52 6.35 17.83
N GLN A 149 29.34 5.10 18.30
CA GLN A 149 30.24 3.97 17.96
C GLN A 149 30.35 3.80 16.44
N SER A 150 31.50 3.34 15.94
CA SER A 150 31.65 3.07 14.51
C SER A 150 31.02 1.72 14.13
N ILE A 151 30.64 1.57 12.86
CA ILE A 151 30.16 0.28 12.33
C ILE A 151 31.23 -0.81 12.48
N ASN A 152 32.52 -0.44 12.41
CA ASN A 152 33.63 -1.37 12.56
C ASN A 152 33.74 -1.92 14.00
N ASP A 153 33.51 -1.07 15.02
CA ASP A 153 33.54 -1.52 16.42
C ASP A 153 32.41 -2.52 16.71
N LEU A 154 31.22 -2.24 16.17
CA LEU A 154 30.06 -3.13 16.28
C LEU A 154 30.24 -4.43 15.49
N ASP A 155 30.97 -4.39 14.37
CA ASP A 155 31.33 -5.59 13.60
C ASP A 155 32.23 -6.52 14.40
N ILE A 156 33.28 -5.99 15.03
CA ILE A 156 34.18 -6.76 15.91
C ILE A 156 33.39 -7.40 17.06
N GLU A 157 32.49 -6.63 17.68
CA GLU A 157 31.62 -7.11 18.75
C GLU A 157 30.74 -8.27 18.27
N TYR A 158 30.09 -8.13 17.11
CA TYR A 158 29.23 -9.18 16.56
C TYR A 158 30.00 -10.44 16.14
N GLN A 159 31.21 -10.29 15.59
CA GLN A 159 32.06 -11.44 15.26
C GLN A 159 32.46 -12.24 16.49
N SER A 160 32.74 -11.56 17.61
CA SER A 160 33.02 -12.22 18.89
C SER A 160 31.81 -12.99 19.41
N LEU A 161 30.61 -12.46 19.16
CA LEU A 161 29.35 -13.08 19.54
C LEU A 161 29.06 -14.32 18.66
N ASN A 162 29.29 -14.25 17.35
CA ASN A 162 28.88 -15.26 16.37
C ASN A 162 29.73 -16.56 16.36
N GLN A 163 30.59 -16.76 17.37
CA GLN A 163 31.36 -18.00 17.58
C GLN A 163 30.56 -19.09 18.31
N PHE A 164 29.36 -18.78 18.81
CA PHE A 164 28.50 -19.75 19.52
C PHE A 164 27.58 -20.52 18.56
N ASP A 165 27.45 -21.84 18.78
CA ASP A 165 26.43 -22.68 18.13
C ASP A 165 25.02 -22.27 18.61
N LYS A 166 24.09 -22.10 17.66
CA LYS A 166 22.78 -21.46 17.87
C LYS A 166 21.62 -22.44 18.01
N ASN A 167 21.88 -23.74 17.95
CA ASN A 167 20.82 -24.74 18.01
C ASN A 167 20.32 -24.92 19.44
N LEU A 168 19.04 -24.65 19.66
CA LEU A 168 18.39 -24.88 20.95
C LEU A 168 18.15 -26.39 21.13
N PRO A 169 18.78 -27.04 22.12
CA PRO A 169 18.50 -28.44 22.41
C PRO A 169 17.10 -28.60 22.99
N LYS A 170 16.46 -29.75 22.73
CA LYS A 170 15.18 -30.12 23.34
C LYS A 170 15.40 -30.75 24.70
N ALA A 171 14.60 -30.34 25.69
CA ALA A 171 14.57 -30.97 27.00
C ALA A 171 13.94 -32.37 26.91
N ILE A 172 14.40 -33.29 27.76
CA ILE A 172 13.86 -34.63 27.95
C ILE A 172 12.62 -34.49 28.84
N ILE A 173 11.45 -34.92 28.35
CA ILE A 173 10.20 -34.88 29.12
C ILE A 173 9.68 -36.31 29.27
N LEU A 174 9.94 -36.92 30.41
CA LEU A 174 9.57 -38.30 30.65
C LEU A 174 8.04 -38.44 30.80
N PRO A 175 7.42 -39.47 30.18
CA PRO A 175 6.00 -39.74 30.35
C PRO A 175 5.68 -40.18 31.78
N ALA A 176 4.42 -40.06 32.18
CA ALA A 176 3.95 -40.64 33.44
C ALA A 176 3.95 -42.18 33.36
N PRO A 177 4.28 -42.89 34.46
CA PRO A 177 4.16 -44.33 34.54
C PRO A 177 2.73 -44.81 34.22
N PRO A 178 2.57 -45.97 33.56
CA PRO A 178 1.25 -46.55 33.36
C PRO A 178 0.67 -47.00 34.70
N GLU A 179 -0.52 -46.53 35.03
CA GLU A 179 -1.25 -46.91 36.24
C GLU A 179 -2.39 -47.89 35.91
N LEU A 180 -2.62 -48.85 36.80
CA LEU A 180 -3.80 -49.70 36.77
C LEU A 180 -4.97 -48.99 37.45
N SER A 181 -6.19 -49.27 36.98
CA SER A 181 -7.38 -48.77 37.68
C SER A 181 -7.53 -49.45 39.04
N LEU A 182 -8.19 -48.79 40.00
CA LEU A 182 -8.51 -49.40 41.30
C LEU A 182 -9.29 -50.72 41.14
N GLU A 183 -10.16 -50.80 40.14
CA GLU A 183 -10.90 -52.01 39.83
C GLU A 183 -9.99 -53.16 39.37
N ASP A 184 -8.99 -52.86 38.54
CA ASP A 184 -8.04 -53.87 38.07
C ASP A 184 -7.16 -54.36 39.22
N ILE A 185 -6.74 -53.46 40.11
CA ILE A 185 -5.97 -53.81 41.31
C ILE A 185 -6.77 -54.77 42.20
N ILE A 186 -8.04 -54.47 42.45
CA ILE A 186 -8.93 -55.33 43.25
C ILE A 186 -9.03 -56.72 42.61
N VAL A 187 -9.29 -56.77 41.30
CA VAL A 187 -9.42 -58.03 40.56
C VAL A 187 -8.13 -58.86 40.62
N LEU A 188 -6.96 -58.23 40.55
CA LEU A 188 -5.67 -58.91 40.67
C LEU A 188 -5.42 -59.42 42.11
N SER A 189 -5.83 -58.66 43.13
CA SER A 189 -5.62 -59.01 44.54
C SER A 189 -6.55 -60.12 45.05
N GLU A 190 -7.78 -60.20 44.53
CA GLU A 190 -8.79 -61.14 45.02
C GLU A 190 -8.74 -62.50 44.33
N PRO A 191 -8.94 -63.62 45.05
CA PRO A 191 -9.02 -64.94 44.45
C PRO A 191 -10.30 -65.09 43.62
N ILE A 192 -10.18 -65.58 42.39
CA ILE A 192 -11.31 -65.91 41.52
C ILE A 192 -11.67 -67.38 41.79
N VAL A 193 -12.70 -67.58 42.60
CA VAL A 193 -13.18 -68.91 43.01
C VAL A 193 -14.29 -69.42 42.10
N GLY A 194 -14.39 -70.75 41.97
CA GLY A 194 -15.51 -71.38 41.28
C GLY A 194 -16.83 -71.21 42.03
N SER A 195 -17.95 -71.45 41.35
CA SER A 195 -19.28 -71.27 41.93
C SER A 195 -19.47 -72.13 43.19
N THR A 196 -20.02 -71.55 44.26
CA THR A 196 -20.44 -72.28 45.47
C THR A 196 -21.65 -73.17 45.22
N ASN A 197 -22.25 -73.09 44.02
CA ASN A 197 -23.42 -73.86 43.63
C ASN A 197 -23.09 -75.30 43.20
N SER A 198 -21.82 -75.69 43.17
CA SER A 198 -21.38 -77.05 42.88
C SER A 198 -21.01 -77.80 44.16
N GLN A 199 -21.49 -79.04 44.30
CA GLN A 199 -21.10 -79.95 45.38
C GLN A 199 -19.61 -80.34 45.33
N LEU A 200 -18.95 -80.09 44.20
CA LEU A 200 -17.51 -80.34 44.03
C LEU A 200 -16.65 -79.19 44.59
N CYS A 201 -17.24 -78.02 44.85
CA CYS A 201 -16.52 -76.78 45.15
C CYS A 201 -15.67 -76.90 46.43
N ASP A 202 -16.26 -77.35 47.54
CA ASP A 202 -15.59 -77.44 48.84
C ASP A 202 -14.33 -78.31 48.80
N PHE A 203 -14.40 -79.45 48.10
CA PHE A 203 -13.28 -80.39 48.02
C PHE A 203 -12.17 -79.87 47.10
N ILE A 204 -12.53 -79.28 45.97
CA ILE A 204 -11.57 -78.70 45.02
C ILE A 204 -10.87 -77.48 45.61
N ALA A 205 -11.62 -76.62 46.33
CA ALA A 205 -11.06 -75.48 47.04
C ALA A 205 -10.09 -75.94 48.15
N LYS A 206 -10.42 -77.00 48.89
CA LYS A 206 -9.54 -77.56 49.92
C LYS A 206 -8.22 -78.12 49.36
N LEU A 207 -8.24 -78.63 48.13
CA LEU A 207 -7.06 -79.16 47.44
C LEU A 207 -6.30 -78.09 46.65
N ASP A 208 -6.83 -76.86 46.54
CA ASP A 208 -6.32 -75.77 45.71
C ASP A 208 -5.94 -76.22 44.28
N ASN A 209 -6.82 -77.04 43.68
CA ASN A 209 -6.55 -77.70 42.40
C ASN A 209 -7.57 -77.36 41.30
N LEU A 210 -8.28 -76.23 41.44
CA LEU A 210 -9.32 -75.79 40.49
C LEU A 210 -8.78 -75.69 39.06
N TYR A 211 -7.55 -75.23 38.88
CA TYR A 211 -6.89 -75.19 37.58
C TYR A 211 -6.70 -76.59 36.97
N TRP A 212 -6.20 -77.55 37.76
CA TRP A 212 -6.04 -78.93 37.31
C TRP A 212 -7.39 -79.55 36.91
N VAL A 213 -8.44 -79.27 37.68
CA VAL A 213 -9.80 -79.73 37.34
C VAL A 213 -10.29 -79.10 36.04
N LYS A 214 -10.02 -77.81 35.81
CA LYS A 214 -10.36 -77.11 34.57
C LYS A 214 -9.65 -77.72 33.36
N SER A 215 -8.32 -77.87 33.42
CA SER A 215 -7.54 -78.52 32.37
C SER A 215 -7.99 -79.97 32.14
N GLY A 216 -8.30 -80.69 33.22
CA GLY A 216 -8.88 -82.03 33.16
C GLY A 216 -10.20 -82.08 32.38
N LYS A 217 -11.09 -81.11 32.63
CA LYS A 217 -12.37 -80.94 31.92
C LYS A 217 -12.15 -80.63 30.44
N GLU A 218 -11.29 -79.67 30.12
CA GLU A 218 -11.11 -79.15 28.75
C GLU A 218 -10.33 -80.10 27.84
N GLU A 219 -9.26 -80.73 28.36
CA GLU A 219 -8.35 -81.54 27.55
C GLU A 219 -8.72 -83.02 27.48
N TYR A 220 -9.37 -83.56 28.53
CA TYR A 220 -9.52 -85.01 28.71
C TYR A 220 -10.96 -85.52 28.81
N LEU A 221 -11.97 -84.63 28.76
CA LEU A 221 -13.39 -84.96 28.93
C LEU A 221 -14.19 -84.61 27.67
N LYS A 222 -14.32 -85.56 26.74
CA LYS A 222 -15.13 -85.38 25.52
C LYS A 222 -16.63 -85.38 25.81
N GLU A 223 -17.43 -84.80 24.91
CA GLU A 223 -18.88 -84.53 25.10
C GLU A 223 -19.73 -85.75 25.48
N HIS A 224 -19.39 -86.94 25.00
CA HIS A 224 -20.14 -88.19 25.28
C HIS A 224 -19.31 -89.27 25.99
N GLN A 225 -18.18 -88.88 26.59
CA GLN A 225 -17.32 -89.83 27.30
C GLN A 225 -17.90 -90.16 28.68
N THR A 226 -18.17 -91.43 28.93
CA THR A 226 -18.67 -91.93 30.23
C THR A 226 -17.55 -92.54 31.09
N LYS A 227 -16.50 -93.05 30.42
CA LYS A 227 -15.33 -93.64 31.05
C LYS A 227 -14.35 -92.57 31.52
N CYS A 228 -14.06 -92.55 32.81
CA CYS A 228 -13.12 -91.61 33.40
C CYS A 228 -11.68 -91.88 32.90
N PRO A 229 -10.95 -90.85 32.40
CA PRO A 229 -9.60 -91.02 31.87
C PRO A 229 -8.57 -91.37 32.96
N PHE A 230 -8.90 -91.18 34.24
CA PHE A 230 -8.01 -91.48 35.36
C PHE A 230 -8.28 -92.86 35.96
N CYS A 231 -9.49 -93.10 36.47
CA CYS A 231 -9.81 -94.35 37.17
C CYS A 231 -10.29 -95.47 36.23
N GLN A 232 -10.50 -95.18 34.94
CA GLN A 232 -10.93 -96.12 33.90
C GLN A 232 -12.30 -96.79 34.16
N LYS A 233 -13.10 -96.23 35.07
CA LYS A 233 -14.47 -96.67 35.37
C LYS A 233 -15.50 -95.75 34.73
N GLU A 234 -16.72 -96.25 34.55
CA GLU A 234 -17.87 -95.49 34.06
C GLU A 234 -18.42 -94.60 35.20
N THR A 235 -17.79 -93.44 35.41
CA THR A 235 -18.13 -92.51 36.51
C THR A 235 -18.48 -91.11 36.02
N ILE A 236 -18.41 -90.85 34.71
CA ILE A 236 -18.74 -89.55 34.13
C ILE A 236 -20.20 -89.60 33.66
N ASP A 237 -21.11 -89.38 34.60
CA ASP A 237 -22.55 -89.25 34.34
C ASP A 237 -22.98 -87.79 34.13
N GLU A 238 -24.25 -87.59 33.79
CA GLU A 238 -24.81 -86.25 33.52
C GLU A 238 -24.83 -85.38 34.78
N SER A 239 -25.02 -85.97 35.97
CA SER A 239 -24.99 -85.25 37.24
C SER A 239 -23.60 -84.67 37.50
N PHE A 240 -22.55 -85.48 37.35
CA PHE A 240 -21.17 -85.04 37.48
C PHE A 240 -20.82 -83.96 36.46
N ARG A 241 -21.27 -84.09 35.20
CA ARG A 241 -21.06 -83.06 34.17
C ARG A 241 -21.72 -81.73 34.52
N SER A 242 -22.93 -81.78 35.07
CA SER A 242 -23.65 -80.59 35.53
C SER A 242 -22.92 -79.92 36.68
N GLU A 243 -22.52 -80.69 37.70
CA GLU A 243 -21.75 -80.20 38.85
C GLU A 243 -20.37 -79.64 38.44
N LEU A 244 -19.67 -80.30 37.51
CA LEU A 244 -18.39 -79.86 36.96
C LEU A 244 -18.53 -78.59 36.09
N SER A 245 -19.67 -78.42 35.43
CA SER A 245 -19.96 -77.20 34.67
C SER A 245 -20.36 -76.05 35.58
N ALA A 246 -21.12 -76.32 36.65
CA ALA A 246 -21.51 -75.33 37.65
C ALA A 246 -20.29 -74.71 38.36
N LEU A 247 -19.17 -75.43 38.51
CA LEU A 247 -17.91 -74.87 39.05
C LEU A 247 -17.39 -73.68 38.25
N PHE A 248 -17.60 -73.68 36.93
CA PHE A 248 -17.08 -72.67 36.00
C PHE A 248 -18.25 -71.86 35.44
N ASP A 249 -18.98 -71.17 36.32
CA ASP A 249 -20.10 -70.33 35.92
C ASP A 249 -19.65 -69.04 35.22
N LYS A 250 -20.62 -68.26 34.73
CA LYS A 250 -20.36 -66.99 34.04
C LYS A 250 -19.58 -65.98 34.87
N THR A 251 -19.68 -66.04 36.20
CA THR A 251 -18.97 -65.12 37.10
C THR A 251 -17.49 -65.46 37.11
N TYR A 252 -17.16 -66.75 37.22
CA TYR A 252 -15.80 -67.24 37.11
C TYR A 252 -15.19 -66.92 35.74
N GLU A 253 -15.90 -67.25 34.66
CA GLU A 253 -15.44 -67.00 33.28
C GLU A 253 -15.17 -65.51 33.05
N HIS A 254 -16.09 -64.65 33.48
CA HIS A 254 -15.92 -63.20 33.35
C HIS A 254 -14.73 -62.66 34.17
N GLY A 255 -14.50 -63.21 35.38
CA GLY A 255 -13.33 -62.87 36.18
C GLY A 255 -12.02 -63.20 35.46
N VAL A 256 -11.92 -64.39 34.85
CA VAL A 256 -10.74 -64.81 34.08
C VAL A 256 -10.54 -63.93 32.84
N GLU A 257 -11.60 -63.63 32.10
CA GLU A 257 -11.55 -62.73 30.95
C GLU A 257 -11.06 -61.32 31.34
N LYS A 258 -11.49 -60.81 32.50
CA LYS A 258 -11.04 -59.52 33.01
C LYS A 258 -9.54 -59.54 33.32
N VAL A 259 -9.02 -60.59 33.95
CA VAL A 259 -7.56 -60.71 34.20
C VAL A 259 -6.77 -60.81 32.88
N GLN A 260 -7.27 -61.53 31.87
CA GLN A 260 -6.64 -61.59 30.54
C GLN A 260 -6.62 -60.23 29.83
N ALA A 261 -7.70 -59.44 29.97
CA ALA A 261 -7.75 -58.08 29.47
C ALA A 261 -6.73 -57.18 30.18
N ILE A 262 -6.59 -57.31 31.50
CA ILE A 262 -5.58 -56.61 32.30
C ILE A 262 -4.17 -57.00 31.83
N GLU A 263 -3.87 -58.29 31.65
CA GLU A 263 -2.58 -58.77 31.14
C GLU A 263 -2.22 -58.10 29.80
N SER A 264 -3.16 -58.12 28.86
CA SER A 264 -2.97 -57.57 27.52
C SER A 264 -2.76 -56.05 27.56
N SER A 265 -3.57 -55.34 28.34
CA SER A 265 -3.49 -53.89 28.51
C SER A 265 -2.17 -53.48 29.19
N TYR A 266 -1.83 -54.15 30.29
CA TYR A 266 -0.60 -53.91 31.03
C TYR A 266 0.63 -54.10 30.13
N CYS A 267 0.69 -55.20 29.37
CA CYS A 267 1.78 -55.50 28.45
C CYS A 267 1.98 -54.40 27.39
N GLN A 268 0.88 -53.97 26.75
CA GLN A 268 0.93 -52.91 25.75
C GLN A 268 1.35 -51.57 26.36
N ASN A 269 0.83 -51.23 27.53
CA ASN A 269 1.07 -49.93 28.16
C ASN A 269 2.51 -49.79 28.65
N PHE A 270 3.07 -50.80 29.33
CA PHE A 270 4.47 -50.70 29.77
C PHE A 270 5.44 -50.73 28.59
N THR A 271 5.15 -51.51 27.53
CA THR A 271 6.01 -51.54 26.33
C THR A 271 6.08 -50.15 25.68
N ARG A 272 4.92 -49.52 25.45
CA ARG A 272 4.85 -48.15 24.92
C ARG A 272 5.55 -47.14 25.84
N TYR A 273 5.42 -47.31 27.15
CA TYR A 273 6.05 -46.45 28.13
C TYR A 273 7.58 -46.51 28.05
N ILE A 274 8.16 -47.72 28.00
CA ILE A 274 9.61 -47.93 27.84
C ILE A 274 10.11 -47.35 26.51
N ASP A 275 9.40 -47.59 25.41
CA ASP A 275 9.76 -47.04 24.10
C ASP A 275 9.70 -45.50 24.09
N SER A 276 8.72 -44.92 24.78
CA SER A 276 8.58 -43.46 24.91
C SER A 276 9.77 -42.88 25.69
N ILE A 277 10.19 -43.51 26.79
CA ILE A 277 11.40 -43.10 27.53
C ILE A 277 12.63 -43.12 26.60
N LYS A 278 12.87 -44.22 25.89
CA LYS A 278 14.02 -44.34 24.96
C LYS A 278 14.00 -43.23 23.89
N THR A 279 12.81 -42.92 23.38
CA THR A 279 12.61 -41.89 22.36
C THR A 279 12.94 -40.49 22.87
N GLU A 280 12.57 -40.16 24.11
CA GLU A 280 12.86 -38.86 24.72
C GLU A 280 14.36 -38.60 24.86
N PHE A 281 15.14 -39.60 25.31
CA PHE A 281 16.60 -39.49 25.38
C PHE A 281 17.22 -39.34 23.98
N THR A 282 16.82 -40.19 23.03
CA THR A 282 17.35 -40.17 21.65
C THR A 282 17.08 -38.85 20.92
N ASN A 283 15.96 -38.19 21.22
CA ASN A 283 15.58 -36.91 20.60
C ASN A 283 16.28 -35.69 21.23
N CYS A 284 16.96 -35.86 22.36
CA CYS A 284 17.73 -34.81 23.00
C CYS A 284 19.13 -34.74 22.41
N SER A 285 19.47 -33.65 21.73
CA SER A 285 20.81 -33.46 21.15
C SER A 285 21.93 -33.30 22.18
N MET A 286 21.59 -33.13 23.46
CA MET A 286 22.54 -33.06 24.57
C MET A 286 22.73 -34.42 25.26
N TYR A 287 21.98 -35.44 24.84
CA TYR A 287 22.19 -36.80 25.30
C TYR A 287 23.44 -37.37 24.63
N ASP A 288 24.39 -37.80 25.46
CA ASP A 288 25.61 -38.48 25.05
C ASP A 288 25.65 -39.84 25.74
N GLN A 289 25.47 -40.91 24.96
CA GLN A 289 25.45 -42.27 25.46
C GLN A 289 26.78 -42.68 26.12
N GLU A 290 27.91 -42.07 25.74
CA GLU A 290 29.21 -42.38 26.36
C GLU A 290 29.36 -41.77 27.76
N GLN A 291 28.68 -40.64 28.02
CA GLN A 291 28.76 -39.92 29.31
C GLN A 291 27.56 -40.20 30.23
N HIS A 292 26.41 -40.50 29.64
CA HIS A 292 25.11 -40.57 30.32
C HIS A 292 24.34 -41.83 29.90
N ASP A 293 24.98 -42.99 29.89
CA ASP A 293 24.34 -44.24 29.45
C ASP A 293 23.07 -44.56 30.25
N VAL A 294 21.91 -44.35 29.63
CA VAL A 294 20.60 -44.57 30.23
C VAL A 294 20.11 -46.01 30.02
N ASP A 295 20.69 -46.74 29.06
CA ASP A 295 20.20 -48.04 28.64
C ASP A 295 20.16 -49.06 29.79
N PRO A 296 21.19 -49.19 30.65
CA PRO A 296 21.15 -50.09 31.80
C PRO A 296 20.03 -49.74 32.80
N LEU A 297 19.72 -48.45 32.95
CA LEU A 297 18.64 -48.00 33.84
C LEU A 297 17.27 -48.35 33.26
N ILE A 298 17.10 -48.18 31.95
CA ILE A 298 15.88 -48.55 31.24
C ILE A 298 15.69 -50.07 31.26
N GLU A 299 16.75 -50.86 31.07
CA GLU A 299 16.69 -52.32 31.16
C GLU A 299 16.24 -52.80 32.54
N LEU A 300 16.73 -52.17 33.62
CA LEU A 300 16.31 -52.47 34.98
C LEU A 300 14.83 -52.12 35.24
N LEU A 301 14.36 -51.01 34.68
CA LEU A 301 12.94 -50.63 34.75
C LEU A 301 12.07 -51.61 33.95
N GLU A 302 12.49 -51.95 32.73
CA GLU A 302 11.80 -52.90 31.86
C GLU A 302 11.71 -54.28 32.52
N ARG A 303 12.78 -54.74 33.19
CA ARG A 303 12.80 -55.95 34.01
C ARG A 303 11.70 -55.93 35.08
N ALA A 304 11.59 -54.84 35.84
CA ALA A 304 10.60 -54.72 36.91
C ALA A 304 9.15 -54.80 36.38
N TYR A 305 8.87 -54.16 35.24
CA TYR A 305 7.55 -54.29 34.59
C TYR A 305 7.30 -55.72 34.07
N ARG A 306 8.31 -56.40 33.53
CA ARG A 306 8.20 -57.80 33.09
C ARG A 306 7.94 -58.75 34.26
N ASP A 307 8.61 -58.55 35.41
CA ASP A 307 8.39 -59.36 36.61
C ASP A 307 6.93 -59.24 37.09
N ASN A 308 6.36 -58.03 37.06
CA ASN A 308 4.94 -57.80 37.33
C ASN A 308 4.01 -58.44 36.28
N LEU A 309 4.38 -58.42 34.99
CA LEU A 309 3.62 -59.12 33.94
C LEU A 309 3.60 -60.64 34.21
N ASP A 310 4.71 -61.22 34.67
CA ASP A 310 4.79 -62.63 35.00
C ASP A 310 3.90 -63.00 36.21
N LEU A 311 3.75 -62.09 37.19
CA LEU A 311 2.74 -62.24 38.25
C LEU A 311 1.32 -62.27 37.66
N ILE A 312 0.97 -61.35 36.76
CA ILE A 312 -0.35 -61.32 36.11
C ILE A 312 -0.60 -62.61 35.32
N LYS A 313 0.39 -63.07 34.55
CA LYS A 313 0.32 -64.36 33.82
C LYS A 313 0.13 -65.54 34.75
N SER A 314 0.75 -65.52 35.93
CA SER A 314 0.56 -66.57 36.93
C SER A 314 -0.88 -66.62 37.43
N LYS A 315 -1.53 -65.46 37.62
CA LYS A 315 -2.95 -65.38 37.97
C LYS A 315 -3.87 -65.85 36.83
N VAL A 316 -3.56 -65.53 35.58
CA VAL A 316 -4.31 -66.08 34.42
C VAL A 316 -4.26 -67.60 34.41
N LYS A 317 -3.07 -68.17 34.69
CA LYS A 317 -2.88 -69.62 34.82
C LYS A 317 -3.52 -70.20 36.08
N SER A 318 -3.64 -69.45 37.16
CA SER A 318 -4.19 -69.93 38.43
C SER A 318 -5.08 -68.86 39.05
N PRO A 319 -6.35 -68.77 38.62
CA PRO A 319 -7.25 -67.69 39.01
C PRO A 319 -7.54 -67.61 40.51
N SER A 320 -7.33 -68.71 41.26
CA SER A 320 -7.44 -68.74 42.72
C SER A 320 -6.34 -67.95 43.44
N LEU A 321 -5.27 -67.54 42.75
CA LEU A 321 -4.20 -66.73 43.33
C LEU A 321 -4.60 -65.26 43.42
N GLY A 322 -4.41 -64.67 44.60
CA GLY A 322 -4.29 -63.21 44.75
C GLY A 322 -2.85 -62.78 44.48
N ILE A 323 -2.65 -61.73 43.68
CA ILE A 323 -1.33 -61.16 43.42
C ILE A 323 -1.29 -59.68 43.80
N GLU A 324 -0.10 -59.22 44.19
CA GLU A 324 0.21 -57.82 44.41
C GLU A 324 1.38 -57.45 43.49
N LEU A 325 1.28 -56.33 42.79
CA LEU A 325 2.32 -55.88 41.88
C LEU A 325 3.41 -55.11 42.64
N ASN A 326 4.65 -55.29 42.22
CA ASN A 326 5.78 -54.59 42.82
C ASN A 326 5.81 -53.13 42.38
N ASP A 327 6.13 -52.23 43.31
CA ASP A 327 6.41 -50.83 42.99
C ASP A 327 7.70 -50.70 42.17
N CYS A 328 7.60 -49.98 41.06
CA CYS A 328 8.71 -49.74 40.12
C CYS A 328 9.37 -48.36 40.34
N SER A 329 8.88 -47.55 41.28
CA SER A 329 9.34 -46.18 41.51
C SER A 329 10.84 -46.08 41.76
N ASP A 330 11.42 -47.02 42.51
CA ASP A 330 12.87 -47.06 42.78
C ASP A 330 13.72 -47.24 41.52
N LYS A 331 13.18 -47.88 40.47
CA LYS A 331 13.87 -48.07 39.20
C LYS A 331 13.68 -46.87 38.27
N LEU A 332 12.58 -46.13 38.43
CA LEU A 332 12.32 -44.90 37.69
C LEU A 332 13.14 -43.70 38.20
N ASN A 333 13.34 -43.61 39.52
CA ASN A 333 14.05 -42.50 40.16
C ASN A 333 15.44 -42.19 39.55
N PRO A 334 16.30 -43.18 39.25
CA PRO A 334 17.57 -42.92 38.56
C PRO A 334 17.42 -42.33 37.16
N ILE A 335 16.41 -42.77 36.40
CA ILE A 335 16.13 -42.26 35.05
C ILE A 335 15.68 -40.79 35.12
N ASN A 336 14.79 -40.47 36.05
CA ASN A 336 14.37 -39.08 36.31
C ASN A 336 15.56 -38.19 36.66
N LYS A 337 16.46 -38.65 37.54
CA LYS A 337 17.67 -37.90 37.92
C LYS A 337 18.57 -37.63 36.73
N LEU A 338 18.79 -38.62 35.87
CA LEU A 338 19.62 -38.45 34.68
C LEU A 338 18.98 -37.48 33.68
N ALA A 339 17.66 -37.58 33.47
CA ALA A 339 16.92 -36.61 32.66
C ALA A 339 17.04 -35.18 33.22
N ASP A 340 16.92 -35.00 34.53
CA ASP A 340 17.11 -33.71 35.20
C ASP A 340 18.53 -33.17 35.04
N GLU A 341 19.56 -34.03 35.07
CA GLU A 341 20.96 -33.64 34.85
C GLU A 341 21.19 -33.14 33.43
N ILE A 342 20.69 -33.87 32.42
CA ILE A 342 20.79 -33.45 31.01
C ILE A 342 19.97 -32.17 30.79
N ASN A 343 18.78 -32.06 31.38
CA ASN A 343 17.94 -30.87 31.28
C ASN A 343 18.62 -29.61 31.86
N LYS A 344 19.44 -29.74 32.91
CA LYS A 344 20.28 -28.62 33.38
C LYS A 344 21.31 -28.17 32.34
N LEU A 345 21.87 -29.10 31.56
CA LEU A 345 22.77 -28.77 30.45
C LEU A 345 22.00 -28.02 29.34
N VAL A 346 20.81 -28.52 28.98
CA VAL A 346 19.88 -27.87 28.04
C VAL A 346 19.56 -26.45 28.49
N ASP A 347 19.18 -26.24 29.75
CA ASP A 347 18.89 -24.92 30.32
C ASP A 347 20.11 -23.99 30.25
N SER A 348 21.31 -24.51 30.53
CA SER A 348 22.55 -23.73 30.47
C SER A 348 22.84 -23.24 29.04
N VAL A 349 22.57 -24.07 28.02
CA VAL A 349 22.71 -23.71 26.60
C VAL A 349 21.62 -22.73 26.20
N ALA A 350 20.38 -22.96 26.60
CA ALA A 350 19.25 -22.07 26.34
C ALA A 350 19.50 -20.65 26.88
N LEU A 351 20.05 -20.53 28.09
CA LEU A 351 20.44 -19.25 28.69
C LEU A 351 21.55 -18.56 27.89
N LYS A 352 22.53 -19.31 27.36
CA LYS A 352 23.58 -18.76 26.49
C LYS A 352 23.02 -18.27 25.16
N ILE A 353 22.14 -19.04 24.53
CA ILE A 353 21.47 -18.66 23.28
C ILE A 353 20.60 -17.41 23.49
N LYS A 354 19.84 -17.35 24.58
CA LYS A 354 19.03 -16.16 24.90
C LYS A 354 19.88 -14.90 25.05
N LYS A 355 20.99 -14.98 25.79
CA LYS A 355 21.95 -13.87 25.90
C LYS A 355 22.55 -13.49 24.55
N PHE A 356 22.83 -14.49 23.69
CA PHE A 356 23.27 -14.26 22.32
C PHE A 356 22.21 -13.48 21.52
N GLU A 357 20.94 -13.88 21.55
CA GLU A 357 19.85 -13.18 20.85
C GLU A 357 19.63 -11.75 21.37
N GLU A 358 19.70 -11.56 22.69
CA GLU A 358 19.62 -10.24 23.33
C GLU A 358 20.76 -9.34 22.86
N ASN A 359 21.99 -9.84 22.87
CA ASN A 359 23.17 -9.11 22.39
C ASN A 359 23.11 -8.85 20.87
N GLU A 360 22.68 -9.80 20.05
CA GLU A 360 22.51 -9.60 18.61
C GLU A 360 21.51 -8.46 18.35
N LYS A 361 20.38 -8.46 19.07
CA LYS A 361 19.37 -7.41 18.96
C LYS A 361 19.89 -6.05 19.41
N ASP A 362 20.66 -6.02 20.49
CA ASP A 362 21.30 -4.81 20.99
C ASP A 362 22.30 -4.24 19.97
N ILE A 363 23.22 -5.06 19.46
CA ILE A 363 24.18 -4.65 18.43
C ILE A 363 23.45 -4.14 17.18
N ARG A 364 22.38 -4.83 16.75
CA ARG A 364 21.54 -4.38 15.63
C ARG A 364 20.93 -3.00 15.86
N ASN A 365 20.40 -2.73 17.05
CA ASN A 365 19.84 -1.42 17.38
C ASN A 365 20.92 -0.35 17.40
N ARG A 366 22.06 -0.64 18.05
CA ARG A 366 23.23 0.24 18.11
C ARG A 366 23.80 0.55 16.73
N MET A 367 23.78 -0.42 15.79
CA MET A 367 24.18 -0.21 14.40
C MET A 367 23.28 0.80 13.68
N TRP A 368 21.95 0.66 13.81
CA TRP A 368 21.03 1.62 13.18
C TRP A 368 21.17 3.02 13.79
N ASP A 369 21.31 3.10 15.11
CA ASP A 369 21.46 4.38 15.81
C ASP A 369 22.80 5.06 15.47
N SER A 370 23.88 4.27 15.36
CA SER A 370 25.18 4.72 14.85
C SER A 370 25.09 5.30 13.44
N LEU A 371 24.39 4.64 12.51
CA LEU A 371 24.16 5.20 11.17
C LEU A 371 23.48 6.57 11.24
N ARG A 372 22.48 6.74 12.12
CA ARG A 372 21.80 8.03 12.27
C ARG A 372 22.74 9.10 12.80
N TYR A 373 23.54 8.79 13.82
CA TYR A 373 24.53 9.71 14.35
C TYR A 373 25.50 10.20 13.27
N HIS A 374 26.12 9.27 12.52
CA HIS A 374 27.11 9.59 11.50
C HIS A 374 26.53 10.23 10.22
N THR A 375 25.21 10.16 10.03
CA THR A 375 24.51 10.81 8.91
C THR A 375 23.71 12.04 9.32
N ASP A 376 23.78 12.48 10.58
CA ASP A 376 22.97 13.59 11.07
C ASP A 376 23.19 14.89 10.29
N GLY A 377 24.42 15.15 9.84
CA GLY A 377 24.73 16.28 8.98
C GLY A 377 23.94 16.29 7.65
N ILE A 378 23.61 15.12 7.09
CA ILE A 378 22.80 14.99 5.87
C ILE A 378 21.34 15.34 6.18
N PHE A 379 20.80 14.82 7.28
CA PHE A 379 19.43 15.13 7.72
C PHE A 379 19.27 16.62 8.03
N SER A 380 20.21 17.19 8.78
CA SER A 380 20.28 18.61 9.12
C SER A 380 20.36 19.50 7.86
N LEU A 381 21.19 19.13 6.88
CA LEU A 381 21.28 19.88 5.61
C LEU A 381 19.97 19.84 4.83
N LYS A 382 19.35 18.66 4.68
CA LYS A 382 18.05 18.51 4.02
C LYS A 382 16.98 19.33 4.73
N GLN A 383 16.93 19.28 6.06
CA GLN A 383 15.97 20.04 6.84
C GLN A 383 16.13 21.55 6.62
N ARG A 384 17.36 22.07 6.69
CA ARG A 384 17.65 23.48 6.43
C ARG A 384 17.18 23.92 5.05
N ILE A 385 17.49 23.16 3.99
CA ILE A 385 17.06 23.50 2.62
C ILE A 385 15.53 23.50 2.53
N VAL A 386 14.87 22.50 3.12
CA VAL A 386 13.40 22.41 3.12
C VAL A 386 12.77 23.62 3.82
N GLU A 387 13.30 24.01 4.98
CA GLU A 387 12.82 25.17 5.76
C GLU A 387 13.05 26.50 5.02
N GLU A 388 14.24 26.72 4.48
CA GLU A 388 14.57 27.90 3.67
C GLU A 388 13.63 28.02 2.47
N LYS A 389 13.45 26.93 1.70
CA LYS A 389 12.58 26.92 0.52
C LYS A 389 11.10 27.01 0.86
N SER A 390 10.66 26.45 1.99
CA SER A 390 9.28 26.62 2.44
C SER A 390 8.96 28.08 2.78
N SER A 391 9.92 28.78 3.39
CA SER A 391 9.81 30.22 3.69
C SER A 391 9.79 31.06 2.41
N GLU A 392 10.64 30.73 1.44
CA GLU A 392 10.64 31.35 0.11
C GLU A 392 9.31 31.17 -0.62
N ILE A 393 8.77 29.93 -0.66
CA ILE A 393 7.47 29.62 -1.26
C ILE A 393 6.37 30.46 -0.63
N ARG A 394 6.31 30.52 0.71
CA ARG A 394 5.30 31.32 1.42
C ARG A 394 5.37 32.81 1.05
N LEU A 395 6.56 33.37 0.92
CA LEU A 395 6.75 34.76 0.49
C LEU A 395 6.31 34.97 -0.96
N LEU A 396 6.62 34.03 -1.86
CA LEU A 396 6.21 34.08 -3.26
C LEU A 396 4.70 33.93 -3.42
N GLU A 397 4.04 33.04 -2.67
CA GLU A 397 2.59 32.87 -2.67
C GLU A 397 1.87 34.16 -2.22
N ASN A 398 2.38 34.82 -1.18
CA ASN A 398 1.86 36.13 -0.74
C ASN A 398 2.01 37.20 -1.84
N LYS A 399 3.14 37.23 -2.55
CA LYS A 399 3.35 38.14 -3.70
C LYS A 399 2.39 37.80 -4.85
N LEU A 400 2.22 36.52 -5.16
CA LEU A 400 1.32 36.03 -6.20
C LEU A 400 -0.11 36.50 -5.94
N GLU A 401 -0.58 36.40 -4.70
CA GLU A 401 -1.91 36.84 -4.30
C GLU A 401 -2.08 38.36 -4.48
N ARG A 402 -1.10 39.17 -4.07
CA ARG A 402 -1.11 40.62 -4.33
C ARG A 402 -1.20 40.95 -5.82
N VAL A 403 -0.46 40.24 -6.66
CA VAL A 403 -0.48 40.41 -8.12
C VAL A 403 -1.85 40.07 -8.70
N LYS A 404 -2.49 38.98 -8.24
CA LYS A 404 -3.87 38.63 -8.63
C LYS A 404 -4.87 39.72 -8.25
N GLN A 405 -4.80 40.24 -7.03
CA GLN A 405 -5.69 41.30 -6.56
C GLN A 405 -5.54 42.60 -7.35
N ILE A 406 -4.30 43.01 -7.67
CA ILE A 406 -4.04 44.17 -8.53
C ILE A 406 -4.54 43.90 -9.96
N GLY A 407 -4.29 42.71 -10.50
CA GLY A 407 -4.77 42.30 -11.82
C GLY A 407 -6.29 42.38 -11.95
N LEU A 408 -7.03 41.93 -10.93
CA LEU A 408 -8.49 42.04 -10.88
C LEU A 408 -8.96 43.51 -10.89
N LYS A 409 -8.33 44.38 -10.09
CA LYS A 409 -8.64 45.83 -10.08
C LYS A 409 -8.37 46.48 -11.44
N VAL A 410 -7.27 46.11 -12.10
CA VAL A 410 -6.93 46.61 -13.45
C VAL A 410 -7.95 46.14 -14.48
N ALA A 411 -8.33 44.85 -14.45
CA ALA A 411 -9.35 44.30 -15.35
C ALA A 411 -10.70 45.00 -15.19
N ASN A 412 -11.16 45.19 -13.95
CA ASN A 412 -12.39 45.93 -13.67
C ASN A 412 -12.31 47.38 -14.16
N ARG A 413 -11.17 48.05 -13.96
CA ARG A 413 -10.98 49.44 -14.43
C ARG A 413 -11.00 49.55 -15.95
N ILE A 414 -10.39 48.61 -16.67
CA ILE A 414 -10.46 48.55 -18.14
C ILE A 414 -11.91 48.39 -18.59
N SER A 415 -12.67 47.50 -17.96
CA SER A 415 -14.10 47.29 -18.25
C SER A 415 -14.92 48.57 -18.06
N THR A 416 -14.75 49.28 -16.93
CA THR A 416 -15.43 50.56 -16.66
C THR A 416 -15.02 51.68 -17.61
N LEU A 417 -13.76 51.74 -18.05
CA LEU A 417 -13.33 52.76 -19.01
C LEU A 417 -13.96 52.52 -20.37
N ARG A 418 -13.98 51.26 -20.83
CA ARG A 418 -14.60 50.86 -22.11
C ARG A 418 -16.11 51.12 -22.13
N SER A 419 -16.80 50.96 -20.99
CA SER A 419 -18.24 51.28 -20.91
C SER A 419 -18.53 52.79 -21.00
N LYS A 420 -17.56 53.66 -20.68
CA LYS A 420 -17.72 55.12 -20.75
C LYS A 420 -17.43 55.70 -22.14
N THR A 421 -16.62 55.03 -22.95
CA THR A 421 -16.38 55.39 -24.35
C THR A 421 -17.65 55.20 -25.22
N SER A 422 -18.66 54.48 -24.73
CA SER A 422 -19.89 54.08 -25.44
C SER A 422 -21.05 55.11 -25.41
N ASN A 423 -20.83 56.41 -25.12
CA ASN A 423 -21.88 57.44 -25.28
C ASN A 423 -22.00 57.87 -26.76
N ILE A 424 -22.36 56.91 -27.61
CA ILE A 424 -22.53 57.06 -29.06
C ILE A 424 -23.72 57.97 -29.39
N ASP A 425 -24.78 57.89 -28.59
CA ASP A 425 -26.03 58.63 -28.80
C ASP A 425 -25.83 60.16 -28.71
N ASP A 426 -25.13 60.64 -27.68
CA ASP A 426 -24.82 62.07 -27.50
C ASP A 426 -23.99 62.67 -28.66
N THR A 427 -23.23 61.84 -29.37
CA THR A 427 -22.37 62.24 -30.48
C THR A 427 -23.17 62.33 -31.78
N ILE A 428 -24.07 61.37 -32.00
CA ILE A 428 -25.01 61.36 -33.12
C ILE A 428 -25.88 62.61 -33.08
N ASP A 429 -26.40 62.95 -31.92
CA ASP A 429 -27.31 64.08 -31.75
C ASP A 429 -26.63 65.40 -32.12
N ARG A 430 -25.39 65.64 -31.66
CA ARG A 430 -24.64 66.87 -31.99
C ARG A 430 -24.29 67.00 -33.47
N ILE A 431 -23.94 65.89 -34.13
CA ILE A 431 -23.66 65.92 -35.57
C ILE A 431 -24.94 66.25 -36.34
N ASN A 432 -26.05 65.61 -35.98
CA ASN A 432 -27.34 65.87 -36.62
C ASN A 432 -27.84 67.29 -36.39
N GLU A 433 -27.64 67.85 -35.19
CA GLU A 433 -27.91 69.27 -34.92
C GLU A 433 -27.04 70.20 -35.78
N SER A 434 -25.75 69.90 -35.91
CA SER A 434 -24.84 70.70 -36.75
C SER A 434 -25.23 70.62 -38.23
N LEU A 435 -25.56 69.43 -38.76
CA LEU A 435 -26.04 69.25 -40.13
C LEU A 435 -27.31 70.07 -40.40
N LYS A 436 -28.27 70.04 -39.46
CA LYS A 436 -29.48 70.87 -39.53
C LYS A 436 -29.16 72.35 -39.52
N SER A 437 -28.22 72.80 -38.68
CA SER A 437 -27.82 74.21 -38.62
C SER A 437 -27.16 74.73 -39.91
N LEU A 438 -26.52 73.85 -40.67
CA LEU A 438 -25.92 74.13 -41.97
C LEU A 438 -26.91 74.03 -43.15
N GLY A 439 -28.21 73.80 -42.85
CA GLY A 439 -29.27 73.67 -43.86
C GLY A 439 -29.31 72.31 -44.56
N ILE A 440 -28.57 71.32 -44.07
CA ILE A 440 -28.52 69.96 -44.64
C ILE A 440 -29.53 69.09 -43.90
N THR A 441 -30.71 68.91 -44.51
CA THR A 441 -31.81 68.10 -43.94
C THR A 441 -32.13 66.83 -44.73
N GLY A 442 -31.36 66.54 -45.78
CA GLY A 442 -31.58 65.40 -46.68
C GLY A 442 -31.14 64.04 -46.11
N PHE A 443 -30.43 64.02 -44.99
CA PHE A 443 -29.98 62.82 -44.28
C PHE A 443 -29.67 63.13 -42.82
N GLU A 444 -29.65 62.09 -41.98
CA GLU A 444 -29.18 62.10 -40.60
C GLU A 444 -28.26 60.91 -40.36
N ILE A 445 -27.42 60.99 -39.34
CA ILE A 445 -26.61 59.87 -38.88
C ILE A 445 -27.37 59.15 -37.76
N ILE A 446 -27.37 57.82 -37.75
CA ILE A 446 -27.96 56.99 -36.68
C ILE A 446 -26.97 55.91 -36.23
N ALA A 447 -27.16 55.38 -35.03
CA ALA A 447 -26.39 54.24 -34.54
C ALA A 447 -26.78 52.98 -35.32
N SER A 448 -25.80 52.13 -35.63
CA SER A 448 -26.05 50.83 -36.26
C SER A 448 -26.91 49.94 -35.35
N ARG A 449 -27.92 49.27 -35.96
CA ARG A 449 -28.83 48.35 -35.26
C ARG A 449 -28.33 46.90 -35.24
N GLU A 450 -27.19 46.63 -35.87
CA GLU A 450 -26.60 45.28 -35.95
C GLU A 450 -25.79 44.95 -34.68
N GLN A 451 -25.99 43.74 -34.14
CA GLN A 451 -25.39 43.32 -32.85
C GLN A 451 -23.85 43.27 -32.88
N GLU A 452 -23.26 42.99 -34.04
CA GLU A 452 -21.81 42.91 -34.23
C GLU A 452 -21.17 44.27 -34.54
N GLN A 453 -21.98 45.30 -34.84
CA GLN A 453 -21.52 46.64 -35.25
C GLN A 453 -22.09 47.76 -34.37
N LYS A 454 -22.37 47.49 -33.09
CA LYS A 454 -22.98 48.47 -32.16
C LYS A 454 -22.24 49.81 -32.02
N ASN A 455 -20.97 49.88 -32.44
CA ASN A 455 -20.15 51.10 -32.36
C ASN A 455 -20.01 51.87 -33.69
N TYR A 456 -20.80 51.53 -34.71
CA TYR A 456 -20.71 52.14 -36.04
C TYR A 456 -21.87 53.12 -36.33
N PHE A 457 -21.60 54.11 -37.18
CA PHE A 457 -22.56 55.12 -37.65
C PHE A 457 -23.11 54.77 -39.03
N VAL A 458 -24.40 55.01 -39.26
CA VAL A 458 -25.07 54.78 -40.55
C VAL A 458 -25.79 56.05 -41.00
N LEU A 459 -25.70 56.39 -42.29
CA LEU A 459 -26.47 57.46 -42.89
C LEU A 459 -27.90 57.00 -43.17
N SER A 460 -28.88 57.73 -42.64
CA SER A 460 -30.32 57.53 -42.82
C SER A 460 -30.89 58.67 -43.65
N ARG A 461 -31.66 58.37 -44.69
CA ARG A 461 -32.42 59.37 -45.49
C ARG A 461 -33.91 59.08 -45.34
N GLY A 462 -34.69 60.12 -45.07
CA GLY A 462 -36.12 59.99 -44.73
C GLY A 462 -36.94 59.23 -45.79
N CYS A 463 -37.81 58.33 -45.31
CA CYS A 463 -38.81 57.52 -46.03
C CYS A 463 -38.32 56.44 -47.01
N SER A 464 -37.44 55.57 -46.54
CA SER A 464 -37.61 54.09 -46.55
C SER A 464 -36.29 53.47 -46.09
N GLY A 465 -36.36 52.57 -45.10
CA GLY A 465 -35.20 51.93 -44.49
C GLY A 465 -34.49 50.96 -45.45
N GLN A 466 -33.82 51.50 -46.47
CA GLN A 466 -32.87 50.78 -47.31
C GLN A 466 -31.48 51.30 -47.00
N LEU A 467 -30.65 50.42 -46.42
CA LEU A 467 -29.21 50.59 -46.35
C LEU A 467 -28.68 50.68 -47.79
N ILE A 468 -28.10 51.83 -48.14
CA ILE A 468 -27.37 51.99 -49.39
C ILE A 468 -25.92 52.31 -49.02
N LEU A 469 -25.10 51.25 -48.94
CA LEU A 469 -23.65 51.35 -49.08
C LEU A 469 -23.37 51.54 -50.58
N ALA A 470 -22.81 52.70 -50.91
CA ALA A 470 -22.54 53.23 -52.27
C ALA A 470 -23.77 53.78 -53.01
N THR A 471 -23.79 55.09 -53.27
CA THR A 471 -23.99 55.74 -54.58
C THR A 471 -24.33 57.23 -54.39
N VAL A 472 -23.45 58.12 -54.83
CA VAL A 472 -23.84 59.46 -55.27
C VAL A 472 -23.22 59.67 -56.65
N LEU A 473 -24.10 59.71 -57.67
CA LEU A 473 -23.92 60.15 -59.05
C LEU A 473 -23.44 59.12 -60.10
N GLU A 474 -24.24 58.07 -60.30
CA GLU A 474 -24.58 57.63 -61.66
C GLU A 474 -26.00 58.07 -61.99
N SER A 475 -26.11 59.10 -62.82
CA SER A 475 -27.20 59.19 -63.78
C SER A 475 -26.70 60.10 -64.88
N TRP A 476 -26.34 59.50 -66.02
CA TRP A 476 -26.75 59.90 -67.37
C TRP A 476 -26.15 58.90 -68.38
N TYR A 477 -27.06 58.27 -69.14
CA TYR A 477 -26.93 57.37 -70.29
C TYR A 477 -26.95 55.83 -70.10
N LEU A 478 -28.18 55.28 -70.20
CA LEU A 478 -28.65 54.28 -71.20
C LEU A 478 -27.63 54.03 -72.35
N THR A 479 -27.36 52.84 -72.90
CA THR A 479 -28.09 51.58 -73.13
C THR A 479 -27.12 50.55 -73.77
N SER A 480 -27.44 49.24 -73.64
CA SER A 480 -26.98 48.08 -74.46
C SER A 480 -25.48 47.75 -74.46
N ASP A 481 -24.99 46.51 -74.36
CA ASP A 481 -25.63 45.20 -74.39
C ASP A 481 -24.63 44.16 -73.87
N SER A 482 -25.16 43.20 -73.13
CA SER A 482 -24.89 41.76 -73.29
C SER A 482 -23.59 41.10 -72.75
N PHE A 483 -23.85 39.97 -72.09
CA PHE A 483 -22.97 38.84 -71.79
C PHE A 483 -21.79 39.03 -70.82
N GLY A 484 -22.04 38.60 -69.58
CA GLY A 484 -21.37 37.42 -69.05
C GLY A 484 -19.99 37.61 -68.43
N ALA A 485 -19.93 37.57 -67.09
CA ALA A 485 -19.11 36.62 -66.34
C ALA A 485 -19.10 36.98 -64.83
N LYS A 486 -19.47 36.01 -63.99
CA LYS A 486 -18.94 35.81 -62.63
C LYS A 486 -17.45 35.45 -62.75
N PRO A 487 -16.55 35.68 -61.75
CA PRO A 487 -16.65 35.08 -60.40
C PRO A 487 -16.12 35.97 -59.25
N ALA A 488 -16.66 35.84 -58.03
CA ALA A 488 -16.14 35.04 -56.92
C ALA A 488 -14.72 35.40 -56.46
N LEU A 489 -14.63 36.25 -55.44
CA LEU A 489 -14.09 35.91 -54.12
C LEU A 489 -14.61 36.93 -53.10
#